data_AF-A0A353M3X4-F1
#
_entry.id   AF-A0A353M3X4-F1
#
_cell.length_a   1.000
_cell.length_b   1.000
_cell.length_c   1.000
_cell.angle_alpha   90.00
_cell.angle_beta   90.00
_cell.angle_gamma   90.00
#
_symmetry.space_group_name_H-M   'P 1'
#
loop_
_entity.id
_entity.type
_entity.pdbx_description
1 polymer ?
#
loop_
_entity_poly.entity_id
_entity_poly.type
_entity_poly.pdbx_seq_one_letter_code
_entity_poly.pdbx_strand_id
1 'polypeptide(L)'
;NSGYGEVDVIFSFALENYIQIKQHLHNHQHIVKTSEQLQEWTALQKKRLSGEIDSRLKNGFVRECHGDMHLANMVHWKSKVQIFDGIEFNDELRWIDVISEVAFLVMDLESRERPDLAWQFLNGYLSLTGDYAGLSLLDFYRSYLASVRAKVLSIRCAQLNVRDTKEQKILLDGVEHYLALASTYTQPRKPSVIMLHGLSGSGKSTLAASLNERLLAIWIRSDVERKRLFGLFDGSQGSLLKGDMYAPEVTKVTYQRLLDLTKSIIEDGYSVIVDATFLQLKERQMFYQAFDKTDVPIIILDLQVENNELRERVIKRSNDQNNISDADVSVLKQQFHSLEPLKDTEKVTILHINANTILDSKVIENKVRKSINTTN
;
A
#
# COMPACT_ATOMS: atom_id res chain seq x y z
N ASN A 1 18.53 -11.87 -23.12
CA ASN A 1 18.38 -10.69 -22.25
C ASN A 1 18.43 -9.45 -23.09
N SER A 2 17.32 -8.72 -23.15
CA SER A 2 17.21 -7.42 -23.82
C SER A 2 17.77 -6.26 -22.98
N GLY A 3 18.21 -6.49 -21.73
CA GLY A 3 18.74 -5.46 -20.83
C GLY A 3 17.68 -4.68 -20.05
N TYR A 4 16.39 -4.90 -20.34
CA TYR A 4 15.29 -4.17 -19.71
C TYR A 4 15.12 -4.54 -18.23
N GLY A 5 14.82 -3.54 -17.41
CA GLY A 5 14.64 -3.70 -15.96
C GLY A 5 15.92 -3.97 -15.18
N GLU A 6 17.10 -3.85 -15.80
CA GLU A 6 18.38 -3.93 -15.09
C GLU A 6 18.59 -2.72 -14.19
N VAL A 7 19.21 -2.96 -13.03
CA VAL A 7 19.49 -1.93 -12.01
C VAL A 7 20.19 -0.71 -12.64
N ASP A 8 21.22 -0.93 -13.45
CA ASP A 8 22.00 0.16 -14.03
C ASP A 8 21.16 1.05 -14.95
N VAL A 9 20.25 0.46 -15.74
CA VAL A 9 19.35 1.18 -16.65
C VAL A 9 18.32 2.01 -15.86
N ILE A 10 17.69 1.41 -14.85
CA ILE A 10 16.72 2.13 -14.01
C ILE A 10 17.37 3.33 -13.33
N PHE A 11 18.55 3.14 -12.74
CA PHE A 11 19.24 4.22 -12.03
C PHE A 11 19.86 5.26 -12.97
N SER A 12 20.24 4.92 -14.21
CA SER A 12 20.67 5.92 -15.19
C SER A 12 19.53 6.87 -15.52
N PHE A 13 18.33 6.35 -15.80
CA PHE A 13 17.16 7.19 -16.06
C PHE A 13 16.73 8.01 -14.84
N ALA A 14 16.76 7.40 -13.65
CA ALA A 14 16.40 8.10 -12.42
C ALA A 14 17.33 9.29 -12.12
N LEU A 15 18.64 9.10 -12.26
CA LEU A 15 19.62 10.15 -12.01
C LEU A 15 19.65 11.23 -13.09
N GLU A 16 19.39 10.86 -14.36
CA GLU A 16 19.34 11.81 -15.47
C GLU A 16 18.28 12.90 -15.27
N ASN A 17 17.15 12.57 -14.62
CA ASN A 17 16.10 13.54 -14.37
C ASN A 17 16.60 14.80 -13.65
N TYR A 18 17.42 14.62 -12.60
CA TYR A 18 17.96 15.73 -11.83
C TYR A 18 19.02 16.53 -12.60
N ILE A 19 19.77 15.88 -13.50
CA ILE A 19 20.71 16.57 -14.38
C ILE A 19 19.95 17.54 -15.30
N GLN A 20 18.90 17.06 -15.96
CA GLN A 20 18.11 17.88 -16.89
C GLN A 20 17.37 19.01 -16.15
N ILE A 21 16.77 18.75 -14.98
CA ILE A 21 16.11 19.80 -14.18
C ILE A 21 17.11 20.93 -13.84
N LYS A 22 18.30 20.58 -13.35
CA LYS A 22 19.33 21.57 -12.99
C LYS A 22 19.86 22.33 -14.20
N GLN A 23 20.01 21.69 -15.36
CA GLN A 23 20.42 22.36 -16.60
C GLN A 23 19.40 23.42 -17.03
N HIS A 24 18.11 23.05 -17.06
CA HIS A 24 17.05 23.96 -17.50
C HIS A 24 16.74 25.08 -16.51
N LEU A 25 16.89 24.83 -15.21
CA LEU A 25 16.49 25.75 -14.15
C LEU A 25 17.65 26.18 -13.23
N HIS A 26 18.87 26.29 -13.79
CA HIS A 26 20.08 26.65 -13.04
C HIS A 26 19.99 27.98 -12.27
N ASN A 27 19.15 28.92 -12.72
CA ASN A 27 18.92 30.20 -12.04
C ASN A 27 17.94 30.11 -10.85
N HIS A 28 17.28 28.97 -10.66
CA HIS A 28 16.34 28.73 -9.56
C HIS A 28 17.02 27.94 -8.44
N GLN A 29 17.73 28.64 -7.56
CA GLN A 29 18.58 28.02 -6.52
C GLN A 29 17.83 27.01 -5.62
N HIS A 30 16.55 27.28 -5.30
CA HIS A 30 15.73 26.36 -4.51
C HIS A 30 15.50 25.03 -5.23
N ILE A 31 15.07 25.07 -6.50
CA ILE A 31 14.86 23.88 -7.36
C ILE A 31 16.16 23.09 -7.52
N VAL A 32 17.28 23.77 -7.75
CA VAL A 32 18.60 23.15 -7.88
C VAL A 32 18.96 22.39 -6.61
N LYS A 33 18.85 23.05 -5.45
CA LYS A 33 19.18 22.46 -4.15
C LYS A 33 18.33 21.22 -3.84
N THR A 34 17.01 21.30 -4.04
CA THR A 34 16.12 20.14 -3.83
C THR A 34 16.45 19.00 -4.79
N SER A 35 16.78 19.32 -6.05
CA SER A 35 17.20 18.32 -7.04
C SER A 35 18.51 17.63 -6.64
N GLU A 36 19.48 18.34 -6.06
CA GLU A 36 20.73 17.76 -5.56
C GLU A 36 20.47 16.78 -4.40
N GLN A 37 19.64 17.18 -3.43
CA GLN A 37 19.28 16.31 -2.29
C GLN A 37 18.59 15.03 -2.75
N LEU A 38 17.66 15.12 -3.70
CA LEU A 38 16.98 13.96 -4.28
C LEU A 38 17.91 13.11 -5.14
N GLN A 39 18.84 13.72 -5.87
CA GLN A 39 19.86 12.99 -6.64
C GLN A 39 20.78 12.18 -5.73
N GLU A 40 21.24 12.76 -4.62
CA GLU A 40 22.05 12.07 -3.60
C GLU A 40 21.28 10.90 -2.98
N TRP A 41 20.02 11.14 -2.57
CA TRP A 41 19.17 10.07 -2.04
C TRP A 41 18.97 8.94 -3.05
N THR A 42 18.69 9.28 -4.31
CA THR A 42 18.52 8.32 -5.42
C THR A 42 19.79 7.49 -5.60
N ALA A 43 20.97 8.11 -5.60
CA ALA A 43 22.24 7.39 -5.72
C ALA A 43 22.47 6.41 -4.56
N LEU A 44 22.08 6.76 -3.33
CA LEU A 44 22.17 5.88 -2.16
C LEU A 44 21.20 4.68 -2.27
N GLN A 45 20.03 4.86 -2.88
CA GLN A 45 19.07 3.76 -3.07
C GLN A 45 19.61 2.65 -3.97
N LYS A 46 20.50 2.95 -4.92
CA LYS A 46 21.06 1.94 -5.84
C LYS A 46 21.62 0.75 -5.09
N LYS A 47 22.50 0.99 -4.11
CA LYS A 47 23.10 -0.09 -3.32
C LYS A 47 22.06 -0.83 -2.48
N ARG A 48 21.06 -0.13 -1.93
CA ARG A 48 20.03 -0.72 -1.06
C ARG A 48 19.07 -1.62 -1.83
N LEU A 49 18.67 -1.20 -3.03
CA LEU A 49 17.55 -1.80 -3.78
C LEU A 49 17.99 -2.75 -4.89
N SER A 50 19.29 -2.81 -5.23
CA SER A 50 19.81 -3.67 -6.32
C SER A 50 19.34 -5.13 -6.19
N GLY A 51 19.46 -5.72 -5.00
CA GLY A 51 19.11 -7.12 -4.78
C GLY A 51 17.61 -7.40 -5.00
N GLU A 52 16.75 -6.45 -4.63
CA GLU A 52 15.31 -6.59 -4.82
C GLU A 52 14.92 -6.39 -6.29
N ILE A 53 15.49 -5.39 -6.96
CA ILE A 53 15.27 -5.17 -8.41
C ILE A 53 15.69 -6.42 -9.20
N ASP A 54 16.86 -7.00 -8.89
CA ASP A 54 17.34 -8.23 -9.52
C ASP A 54 16.41 -9.42 -9.24
N SER A 55 15.89 -9.53 -8.02
CA SER A 55 14.92 -10.55 -7.63
C SER A 55 13.64 -10.42 -8.46
N ARG A 56 13.11 -9.20 -8.57
CA ARG A 56 11.88 -8.92 -9.32
C ARG A 56 12.02 -9.17 -10.80
N LEU A 57 13.16 -8.81 -11.40
CA LEU A 57 13.49 -9.16 -12.78
C LEU A 57 13.49 -10.69 -12.98
N LYS A 58 14.17 -11.45 -12.12
CA LYS A 58 14.23 -12.92 -12.19
C LYS A 58 12.85 -13.58 -11.99
N ASN A 59 11.99 -12.99 -11.18
CA ASN A 59 10.66 -13.50 -10.87
C ASN A 59 9.57 -13.02 -11.85
N GLY A 60 9.93 -12.35 -12.95
CA GLY A 60 8.99 -11.98 -14.01
C GLY A 60 8.07 -10.80 -13.68
N PHE A 61 8.51 -9.92 -12.77
CA PHE A 61 7.83 -8.66 -12.46
C PHE A 61 8.19 -7.52 -13.42
N VAL A 62 9.24 -7.68 -14.24
CA VAL A 62 9.51 -6.76 -15.35
C VAL A 62 8.71 -7.23 -16.57
N ARG A 63 7.81 -6.38 -17.07
CA ARG A 63 6.87 -6.71 -18.15
C ARG A 63 6.71 -5.52 -19.09
N GLU A 64 6.15 -5.78 -20.27
CA GLU A 64 5.66 -4.71 -21.14
C GLU A 64 4.41 -4.10 -20.50
N CYS A 65 4.59 -2.94 -19.86
CA CYS A 65 3.54 -2.15 -19.25
C CYS A 65 3.20 -0.95 -20.14
N HIS A 66 2.54 0.07 -19.59
CA HIS A 66 2.18 1.29 -20.31
C HIS A 66 3.36 2.27 -20.40
N GLY A 67 4.20 2.33 -19.36
CA GLY A 67 5.34 3.25 -19.23
C GLY A 67 4.97 4.68 -18.81
N ASP A 68 3.67 5.02 -18.81
CA ASP A 68 3.16 6.37 -18.49
C ASP A 68 1.73 6.34 -17.93
N MET A 69 1.41 5.38 -17.05
CA MET A 69 0.06 5.19 -16.49
C MET A 69 -0.28 6.24 -15.41
N HIS A 70 -0.36 7.50 -15.81
CA HIS A 70 -0.83 8.62 -14.99
C HIS A 70 -2.23 9.09 -15.40
N LEU A 71 -2.93 9.87 -14.57
CA LEU A 71 -4.34 10.22 -14.76
C LEU A 71 -4.62 11.00 -16.04
N ALA A 72 -3.67 11.78 -16.56
CA ALA A 72 -3.87 12.49 -17.84
C ALA A 72 -3.90 11.55 -19.07
N ASN A 73 -3.51 10.28 -18.88
CA ASN A 73 -3.53 9.20 -19.87
C ASN A 73 -4.67 8.21 -19.57
N MET A 74 -5.69 8.66 -18.83
CA MET A 74 -6.85 7.88 -18.44
C MET A 74 -8.14 8.63 -18.74
N VAL A 75 -9.12 7.92 -19.27
CA VAL A 75 -10.47 8.46 -19.50
C VAL A 75 -11.51 7.51 -18.97
N HIS A 76 -12.53 8.06 -18.30
CA HIS A 76 -13.73 7.31 -17.98
C HIS A 76 -14.66 7.28 -19.20
N TRP A 77 -14.70 6.15 -19.88
CA TRP A 77 -15.47 5.97 -21.11
C TRP A 77 -16.32 4.70 -21.02
N LYS A 78 -17.63 4.83 -21.30
CA LYS A 78 -18.61 3.73 -21.26
C LYS A 78 -18.56 2.93 -19.95
N SER A 79 -18.57 3.63 -18.82
CA SER A 79 -18.54 3.05 -17.46
C SER A 79 -17.28 2.21 -17.16
N LYS A 80 -16.19 2.45 -17.88
CA LYS A 80 -14.89 1.80 -17.66
C LYS A 80 -13.77 2.83 -17.72
N VAL A 81 -12.70 2.58 -16.97
CA VAL A 81 -11.45 3.33 -17.14
C VAL A 81 -10.75 2.76 -18.37
N GLN A 82 -10.42 3.63 -19.32
CA GLN A 82 -9.56 3.33 -20.45
C GLN A 82 -8.25 4.06 -20.27
N ILE A 83 -7.14 3.34 -20.42
CA ILE A 83 -5.78 3.88 -20.39
C ILE A 83 -5.34 4.00 -21.85
N PHE A 84 -4.77 5.14 -22.23
CA PHE A 84 -4.36 5.47 -23.59
C PHE A 84 -3.03 6.22 -23.58
N ASP A 85 -2.37 6.36 -24.74
CA ASP A 85 -1.09 7.06 -24.90
C ASP A 85 0.08 6.39 -24.14
N GLY A 86 0.24 5.07 -24.35
CA GLY A 86 1.39 4.31 -23.84
C GLY A 86 2.69 4.65 -24.58
N ILE A 87 3.82 4.46 -23.92
CA ILE A 87 5.13 4.77 -24.52
C ILE A 87 5.50 3.73 -25.60
N GLU A 88 5.26 4.06 -26.86
CA GLU A 88 5.58 3.17 -28.00
C GLU A 88 6.99 3.41 -28.57
N PHE A 89 7.59 4.57 -28.31
CA PHE A 89 8.83 5.01 -28.98
C PHE A 89 10.13 4.53 -28.30
N ASN A 90 10.06 4.08 -27.05
CA ASN A 90 11.22 3.55 -26.31
C ASN A 90 10.82 2.37 -25.44
N ASP A 91 11.31 1.18 -25.79
CA ASP A 91 11.07 -0.07 -25.08
C ASP A 91 11.55 -0.01 -23.62
N GLU A 92 12.67 0.65 -23.33
CA GLU A 92 13.25 0.75 -21.98
C GLU A 92 12.34 1.51 -21.00
N LEU A 93 11.42 2.33 -21.53
CA LEU A 93 10.47 3.09 -20.73
C LEU A 93 9.14 2.37 -20.49
N ARG A 94 8.84 1.29 -21.23
CA ARG A 94 7.63 0.47 -21.02
C ARG A 94 7.89 -0.95 -20.55
N TRP A 95 9.09 -1.49 -20.78
CA TRP A 95 9.54 -2.74 -20.17
C TRP A 95 10.07 -2.49 -18.77
N ILE A 96 9.14 -2.28 -17.84
CA ILE A 96 9.41 -1.84 -16.48
C ILE A 96 8.87 -2.82 -15.45
N ASP A 97 9.29 -2.63 -14.21
CA ASP A 97 8.70 -3.34 -13.07
C ASP A 97 7.21 -2.97 -12.94
N VAL A 98 6.35 -3.96 -12.75
CA VAL A 98 4.91 -3.75 -12.53
C VAL A 98 4.65 -2.79 -11.36
N ILE A 99 5.46 -2.83 -10.29
CA ILE A 99 5.28 -1.90 -9.16
C ILE A 99 5.66 -0.46 -9.53
N SER A 100 6.55 -0.26 -10.52
CA SER A 100 6.85 1.07 -11.07
C SER A 100 5.64 1.64 -11.80
N GLU A 101 4.93 0.83 -12.59
CA GLU A 101 3.68 1.25 -13.25
C GLU A 101 2.62 1.64 -12.21
N VAL A 102 2.42 0.80 -11.20
CA VAL A 102 1.50 1.07 -10.07
C VAL A 102 1.90 2.36 -9.33
N ALA A 103 3.19 2.55 -9.07
CA ALA A 103 3.72 3.72 -8.40
C ALA A 103 3.40 5.02 -9.14
N PHE A 104 3.30 4.99 -10.47
CA PHE A 104 2.97 6.18 -11.25
C PHE A 104 1.57 6.68 -10.92
N LEU A 105 0.56 5.81 -10.98
CA LEU A 105 -0.80 6.19 -10.64
C LEU A 105 -0.93 6.60 -9.16
N VAL A 106 -0.27 5.89 -8.25
CA VAL A 106 -0.26 6.24 -6.81
C VAL A 106 0.31 7.65 -6.61
N MET A 107 1.48 7.96 -7.20
CA MET A 107 2.11 9.27 -7.11
C MET A 107 1.23 10.37 -7.73
N ASP A 108 0.61 10.10 -8.88
CA ASP A 108 -0.22 11.08 -9.59
C ASP A 108 -1.55 11.40 -8.87
N LEU A 109 -2.10 10.44 -8.12
CA LEU A 109 -3.22 10.66 -7.20
C LEU A 109 -2.80 11.48 -5.97
N GLU A 110 -1.64 11.16 -5.39
CA GLU A 110 -1.08 11.91 -4.26
C GLU A 110 -0.73 13.37 -4.65
N SER A 111 -0.23 13.59 -5.87
CA SER A 111 0.03 14.94 -6.40
C SER A 111 -1.23 15.78 -6.57
N ARG A 112 -2.42 15.16 -6.60
CA ARG A 112 -3.73 15.82 -6.66
C ARG A 112 -4.44 15.87 -5.32
N GLU A 113 -3.69 15.70 -4.23
CA GLU A 113 -4.22 15.73 -2.87
C GLU A 113 -5.30 14.66 -2.61
N ARG A 114 -5.20 13.51 -3.32
CA ARG A 114 -6.09 12.35 -3.16
C ARG A 114 -5.33 11.10 -2.69
N PRO A 115 -4.65 11.15 -1.53
CA PRO A 115 -3.99 9.97 -0.97
C PRO A 115 -5.00 8.87 -0.59
N ASP A 116 -6.25 9.23 -0.30
CA ASP A 116 -7.34 8.27 -0.06
C ASP A 116 -7.52 7.33 -1.26
N LEU A 117 -7.60 7.88 -2.48
CA LEU A 117 -7.73 7.09 -3.70
C LEU A 117 -6.44 6.35 -4.07
N ALA A 118 -5.28 6.97 -3.81
CA ALA A 118 -3.98 6.36 -4.08
C ALA A 118 -3.81 5.06 -3.27
N TRP A 119 -4.17 5.11 -1.98
CA TRP A 119 -4.07 3.97 -1.07
C TRP A 119 -5.18 2.94 -1.28
N GLN A 120 -6.38 3.38 -1.68
CA GLN A 120 -7.42 2.47 -2.15
C GLN A 120 -6.95 1.65 -3.36
N PHE A 121 -6.37 2.32 -4.36
CA PHE A 121 -5.82 1.66 -5.55
C PHE A 121 -4.69 0.71 -5.20
N LEU A 122 -3.71 1.16 -4.41
CA LEU A 122 -2.57 0.34 -3.98
C LEU A 122 -3.04 -0.91 -3.21
N ASN A 123 -3.91 -0.76 -2.21
CA ASN A 123 -4.43 -1.90 -1.45
C ASN A 123 -5.26 -2.84 -2.34
N GLY A 124 -6.01 -2.32 -3.30
CA GLY A 124 -6.71 -3.12 -4.30
C GLY A 124 -5.74 -3.98 -5.12
N TYR A 125 -4.69 -3.37 -5.66
CA TYR A 125 -3.62 -4.06 -6.39
C TYR A 125 -2.95 -5.15 -5.55
N LEU A 126 -2.53 -4.83 -4.33
CA LEU A 126 -1.86 -5.78 -3.43
C LEU A 126 -2.77 -6.93 -3.01
N SER A 127 -4.03 -6.64 -2.68
CA SER A 127 -5.03 -7.65 -2.33
C SER A 127 -5.28 -8.61 -3.49
N LEU A 128 -5.35 -8.12 -4.72
CA LEU A 128 -5.58 -8.97 -5.90
C LEU A 128 -4.35 -9.80 -6.24
N THR A 129 -3.18 -9.16 -6.32
CA THR A 129 -1.96 -9.78 -6.87
C THR A 129 -1.11 -10.52 -5.84
N GLY A 130 -1.14 -10.07 -4.58
CA GLY A 130 -0.24 -10.54 -3.53
C GLY A 130 1.20 -10.00 -3.64
N ASP A 131 1.45 -9.01 -4.51
CA ASP A 131 2.78 -8.40 -4.71
C ASP A 131 3.17 -7.43 -3.58
N TYR A 132 3.14 -7.93 -2.34
CA TYR A 132 3.58 -7.18 -1.17
C TYR A 132 5.09 -6.91 -1.19
N ALA A 133 5.88 -7.77 -1.84
CA ALA A 133 7.33 -7.59 -1.98
C ALA A 133 7.70 -6.30 -2.74
N GLY A 134 6.84 -5.86 -3.68
CA GLY A 134 7.05 -4.61 -4.41
C GLY A 134 7.05 -3.35 -3.54
N LEU A 135 6.50 -3.40 -2.32
CA LEU A 135 6.45 -2.25 -1.41
C LEU A 135 7.84 -1.70 -1.06
N SER A 136 8.84 -2.57 -0.96
CA SER A 136 10.25 -2.20 -0.74
C SER A 136 10.81 -1.23 -1.81
N LEU A 137 10.25 -1.23 -3.03
CA LEU A 137 10.64 -0.35 -4.14
C LEU A 137 9.68 0.83 -4.35
N LEU A 138 8.51 0.83 -3.71
CA LEU A 138 7.42 1.77 -4.01
C LEU A 138 7.84 3.23 -3.81
N ASP A 139 8.48 3.57 -2.68
CA ASP A 139 8.92 4.96 -2.42
C ASP A 139 9.99 5.45 -3.40
N PHE A 140 10.89 4.55 -3.80
CA PHE A 140 11.89 4.85 -4.82
C PHE A 140 11.22 5.17 -6.15
N TYR A 141 10.33 4.31 -6.63
CA TYR A 141 9.64 4.55 -7.89
C TYR A 141 8.74 5.78 -7.84
N ARG A 142 8.03 6.04 -6.73
CA ARG A 142 7.24 7.27 -6.59
C ARG A 142 8.10 8.54 -6.64
N SER A 143 9.25 8.55 -5.96
CA SER A 143 10.20 9.67 -6.01
C SER A 143 10.79 9.86 -7.41
N TYR A 144 11.19 8.76 -8.05
CA TYR A 144 11.67 8.75 -9.42
C TYR A 144 10.62 9.30 -10.40
N LEU A 145 9.38 8.82 -10.35
CA LEU A 145 8.32 9.23 -11.29
C LEU A 145 7.85 10.67 -11.04
N ALA A 146 7.82 11.13 -9.78
CA ALA A 146 7.64 12.54 -9.48
C ALA A 146 8.76 13.40 -10.11
N SER A 147 10.02 12.95 -10.06
CA SER A 147 11.13 13.64 -10.73
C SER A 147 11.01 13.62 -12.26
N VAL A 148 10.43 12.57 -12.87
CA VAL A 148 10.10 12.56 -14.31
C VAL A 148 9.11 13.68 -14.63
N ARG A 149 8.05 13.86 -13.83
CA ARG A 149 7.09 14.95 -14.02
C ARG A 149 7.74 16.33 -13.86
N ALA A 150 8.58 16.50 -12.84
CA ALA A 150 9.35 17.73 -12.66
C ALA A 150 10.28 18.02 -13.86
N LYS A 151 10.94 17.01 -14.41
CA LYS A 151 11.78 17.13 -15.61
C LYS A 151 10.99 17.56 -16.84
N VAL A 152 9.84 16.94 -17.10
CA VAL A 152 9.00 17.32 -18.24
C VAL A 152 8.57 18.79 -18.15
N LEU A 153 8.19 19.25 -16.96
CA LEU A 153 7.83 20.65 -16.74
C LEU A 153 9.02 21.60 -16.87
N SER A 154 10.22 21.20 -16.42
CA SER A 154 11.43 22.02 -16.57
C SER A 154 11.84 22.21 -18.03
N ILE A 155 11.74 21.15 -18.85
CA ILE A 155 11.96 21.22 -20.30
C ILE A 155 10.95 22.19 -20.94
N ARG A 156 9.67 22.05 -20.63
CA ARG A 156 8.62 22.95 -21.14
C ARG A 156 8.90 24.40 -20.74
N CYS A 157 9.32 24.63 -19.49
CA CYS A 157 9.67 25.96 -19.01
C CYS A 157 10.84 26.57 -19.79
N ALA A 158 11.85 25.77 -20.16
CA ALA A 158 12.99 26.24 -20.96
C ALA A 158 12.62 26.53 -22.43
N GLN A 159 11.55 25.94 -22.94
CA GLN A 159 11.05 26.15 -24.31
C GLN A 159 10.09 27.34 -24.43
N LEU A 160 9.64 27.93 -23.31
CA LEU A 160 8.75 29.09 -23.32
C LEU A 160 9.43 30.33 -23.88
N ASN A 161 8.68 31.09 -24.68
CA ASN A 161 9.08 32.43 -25.08
C ASN A 161 9.02 33.38 -23.87
N VAL A 162 10.05 34.22 -23.71
CA VAL A 162 10.30 35.14 -22.57
C VAL A 162 9.13 36.09 -22.21
N ARG A 163 8.08 36.17 -23.03
CA ARG A 163 6.93 37.06 -22.82
C ARG A 163 5.77 36.45 -22.03
N ASP A 164 5.74 35.14 -21.78
CA ASP A 164 4.64 34.50 -21.03
C ASP A 164 5.02 34.23 -19.56
N THR A 165 4.97 35.29 -18.75
CA THR A 165 5.32 35.22 -17.32
C THR A 165 4.32 34.40 -16.50
N LYS A 166 3.07 34.26 -16.97
CA LYS A 166 2.03 33.51 -16.26
C LYS A 166 2.20 32.00 -16.48
N GLU A 167 2.38 31.58 -17.72
CA GLU A 167 2.64 30.18 -18.05
C GLU A 167 3.95 29.70 -17.43
N GLN A 168 5.00 30.53 -17.48
CA GLN A 168 6.28 30.23 -16.83
C GLN A 168 6.10 29.99 -15.33
N LYS A 169 5.33 30.84 -14.64
CA LYS A 169 5.04 30.66 -13.22
C LYS A 169 4.33 29.31 -12.95
N ILE A 170 3.31 28.96 -13.73
CA ILE A 170 2.57 27.69 -13.57
C ILE A 170 3.51 26.48 -13.72
N LEU A 171 4.41 26.51 -14.70
CA LEU A 171 5.38 25.43 -14.90
C LEU A 171 6.37 25.33 -13.75
N LEU A 172 6.90 26.47 -13.27
CA LEU A 172 7.81 26.51 -12.13
C LEU A 172 7.14 26.00 -10.84
N ASP A 173 5.93 26.47 -10.54
CA ASP A 173 5.13 26.00 -9.40
C ASP A 173 4.90 24.48 -9.50
N GLY A 174 4.67 23.96 -10.70
CA GLY A 174 4.55 22.52 -10.94
C GLY A 174 5.85 21.74 -10.73
N VAL A 175 7.00 22.27 -11.15
CA VAL A 175 8.32 21.66 -10.87
C VAL A 175 8.54 21.57 -9.37
N GLU A 176 8.32 22.66 -8.64
CA GLU A 176 8.47 22.69 -7.18
C GLU A 176 7.51 21.72 -6.49
N HIS A 177 6.25 21.65 -6.94
CA HIS A 177 5.26 20.72 -6.43
C HIS A 177 5.74 19.26 -6.53
N TYR A 178 6.22 18.83 -7.70
CA TYR A 178 6.67 17.45 -7.88
C TYR A 178 7.99 17.15 -7.15
N LEU A 179 8.91 18.10 -7.05
CA LEU A 179 10.14 17.92 -6.25
C LEU A 179 9.83 17.86 -4.75
N ALA A 180 8.88 18.66 -4.26
CA ALA A 180 8.39 18.59 -2.90
C ALA A 180 7.74 17.23 -2.63
N LEU A 181 6.87 16.76 -3.52
CA LEU A 181 6.24 15.44 -3.44
C LEU A 181 7.31 14.32 -3.41
N ALA A 182 8.27 14.36 -4.33
CA ALA A 182 9.38 13.41 -4.38
C ALA A 182 10.16 13.35 -3.05
N SER A 183 10.34 14.50 -2.40
CA SER A 183 11.02 14.64 -1.11
C SER A 183 10.22 14.07 0.07
N THR A 184 8.89 13.96 -0.05
CA THR A 184 8.08 13.32 1.00
C THR A 184 8.32 11.80 1.06
N TYR A 185 8.61 11.16 -0.07
CA TYR A 185 8.89 9.72 -0.15
C TYR A 185 10.27 9.35 0.38
N THR A 186 11.17 10.31 0.55
CA THR A 186 12.51 10.06 1.11
C THR A 186 12.52 10.10 2.64
N GLN A 187 11.43 10.53 3.28
CA GLN A 187 11.37 10.71 4.73
C GLN A 187 11.15 9.37 5.45
N PRO A 188 11.86 9.11 6.56
CA PRO A 188 11.61 7.93 7.36
C PRO A 188 10.20 7.99 7.97
N ARG A 189 9.53 6.84 8.03
CA ARG A 189 8.23 6.69 8.67
C ARG A 189 8.38 5.92 9.98
N LYS A 190 7.44 6.14 10.90
CA LYS A 190 7.25 5.32 12.10
C LYS A 190 6.01 4.43 11.88
N PRO A 191 6.20 3.20 11.38
CA PRO A 191 5.07 2.32 11.10
C PRO A 191 4.46 1.77 12.39
N SER A 192 3.23 1.28 12.28
CA SER A 192 2.48 0.66 13.38
C SER A 192 1.70 -0.55 12.90
N VAL A 193 1.49 -1.52 13.78
CA VAL A 193 0.65 -2.70 13.53
C VAL A 193 -0.73 -2.46 14.14
N ILE A 194 -1.76 -2.49 13.30
CA ILE A 194 -3.16 -2.30 13.70
C ILE A 194 -3.90 -3.63 13.48
N MET A 195 -4.23 -4.31 14.56
CA MET A 195 -4.93 -5.59 14.53
C MET A 195 -6.42 -5.36 14.76
N LEU A 196 -7.27 -5.92 13.90
CA LEU A 196 -8.71 -5.91 14.14
C LEU A 196 -9.08 -7.09 15.03
N HIS A 197 -9.90 -6.88 16.04
CA HIS A 197 -10.39 -7.93 16.92
C HIS A 197 -11.91 -7.95 16.89
N GLY A 198 -12.48 -9.15 16.83
CA GLY A 198 -13.92 -9.36 16.92
C GLY A 198 -14.45 -10.45 15.99
N LEU A 199 -15.66 -10.90 16.28
CA LEU A 199 -16.31 -12.01 15.59
C LEU A 199 -16.69 -11.67 14.14
N SER A 200 -16.94 -12.68 13.31
CA SER A 200 -17.52 -12.49 11.98
C SER A 200 -18.86 -11.75 12.07
N GLY A 201 -19.08 -10.79 11.18
CA GLY A 201 -20.27 -9.91 11.25
C GLY A 201 -20.09 -8.64 12.09
N SER A 202 -18.98 -8.49 12.85
CA SER A 202 -18.79 -7.32 13.72
C SER A 202 -18.52 -6.00 12.98
N GLY A 203 -18.18 -6.06 11.68
CA GLY A 203 -17.89 -4.88 10.86
C GLY A 203 -16.40 -4.59 10.65
N LYS A 204 -15.50 -5.51 11.03
CA LYS A 204 -14.03 -5.37 10.87
C LYS A 204 -13.63 -4.89 9.49
N SER A 205 -14.00 -5.63 8.45
CA SER A 205 -13.61 -5.30 7.07
C SER A 205 -14.23 -3.99 6.57
N THR A 206 -15.43 -3.63 7.04
CA THR A 206 -16.04 -2.33 6.74
C THR A 206 -15.25 -1.19 7.37
N LEU A 207 -14.82 -1.36 8.63
CA LEU A 207 -13.97 -0.40 9.31
C LEU A 207 -12.58 -0.33 8.65
N ALA A 208 -11.98 -1.48 8.33
CA ALA A 208 -10.68 -1.58 7.67
C ALA A 208 -10.67 -0.86 6.31
N ALA A 209 -11.71 -1.09 5.49
CA ALA A 209 -11.89 -0.44 4.20
C ALA A 209 -11.94 1.08 4.31
N SER A 210 -12.53 1.62 5.37
CA SER A 210 -12.54 3.08 5.59
C SER A 210 -11.26 3.59 6.26
N LEU A 211 -10.60 2.79 7.09
CA LEU A 211 -9.41 3.20 7.83
C LEU A 211 -8.12 3.14 7.01
N ASN A 212 -7.97 2.19 6.09
CA ASN A 212 -6.72 2.03 5.34
C ASN A 212 -6.39 3.29 4.50
N GLU A 213 -7.40 3.89 3.87
CA GLU A 213 -7.28 5.12 3.06
C GLU A 213 -6.99 6.34 3.93
N ARG A 214 -7.50 6.35 5.17
CA ARG A 214 -7.33 7.45 6.13
C ARG A 214 -5.99 7.40 6.85
N LEU A 215 -5.61 6.22 7.29
CA LEU A 215 -4.37 5.98 8.03
C LEU A 215 -3.17 5.85 7.11
N LEU A 216 -3.38 5.72 5.79
CA LEU A 216 -2.34 5.44 4.82
C LEU A 216 -1.58 4.18 5.25
N ALA A 217 -2.34 3.10 5.42
CA ALA A 217 -1.84 1.81 5.89
C ALA A 217 -2.14 0.70 4.88
N ILE A 218 -1.20 -0.26 4.78
CA ILE A 218 -1.38 -1.45 3.96
C ILE A 218 -2.41 -2.36 4.63
N TRP A 219 -3.39 -2.82 3.87
CA TRP A 219 -4.46 -3.66 4.38
C TRP A 219 -4.24 -5.11 3.95
N ILE A 220 -3.97 -5.97 4.94
CA ILE A 220 -3.89 -7.42 4.72
C ILE A 220 -5.12 -8.09 5.32
N ARG A 221 -5.70 -9.05 4.58
CA ARG A 221 -6.94 -9.72 4.99
C ARG A 221 -6.74 -11.22 5.07
N SER A 222 -7.17 -11.79 6.18
CA SER A 222 -7.06 -13.23 6.42
C SER A 222 -7.84 -14.07 5.41
N ASP A 223 -9.01 -13.63 4.94
CA ASP A 223 -9.82 -14.34 3.94
C ASP A 223 -9.14 -14.35 2.55
N VAL A 224 -8.57 -13.22 2.14
CA VAL A 224 -7.80 -13.08 0.89
C VAL A 224 -6.58 -14.00 0.91
N GLU A 225 -5.75 -13.89 1.94
CA GLU A 225 -4.51 -14.69 2.02
C GLU A 225 -4.79 -16.17 2.22
N ARG A 226 -5.88 -16.53 2.90
CA ARG A 226 -6.32 -17.92 2.99
C ARG A 226 -6.71 -18.48 1.63
N LYS A 227 -7.52 -17.77 0.86
CA LYS A 227 -7.87 -18.16 -0.52
C LYS A 227 -6.63 -18.22 -1.42
N ARG A 228 -5.65 -17.33 -1.24
CA ARG A 228 -4.37 -17.37 -1.96
C ARG A 228 -3.61 -18.66 -1.67
N LEU A 229 -3.55 -19.11 -0.41
CA LEU A 229 -2.95 -20.41 -0.04
C LEU A 229 -3.68 -21.62 -0.68
N PHE A 230 -4.92 -21.45 -1.13
CA PHE A 230 -5.67 -22.48 -1.87
C PHE A 230 -5.65 -22.27 -3.39
N GLY A 231 -4.84 -21.33 -3.91
CA GLY A 231 -4.75 -21.06 -5.35
C GLY A 231 -6.02 -20.44 -5.97
N LEU A 232 -6.87 -19.81 -5.16
CA LEU A 232 -8.16 -19.27 -5.60
C LEU A 232 -8.10 -17.82 -6.14
N PHE A 233 -6.90 -17.23 -6.20
CA PHE A 233 -6.72 -15.83 -6.62
C PHE A 233 -6.03 -15.65 -7.98
N ASP A 234 -5.17 -16.58 -8.37
CA ASP A 234 -4.24 -16.38 -9.47
C ASP A 234 -4.41 -17.39 -10.61
N GLY A 235 -5.31 -18.38 -10.48
CA GLY A 235 -5.38 -19.49 -11.44
C GLY A 235 -4.03 -20.20 -11.60
N SER A 236 -3.09 -19.97 -10.67
CA SER A 236 -1.75 -20.52 -10.71
C SER A 236 -1.84 -22.01 -10.42
N GLN A 237 -0.94 -22.78 -11.04
CA GLN A 237 -0.94 -24.22 -10.91
C GLN A 237 -0.61 -24.63 -9.47
N GLY A 238 -1.65 -25.06 -8.75
CA GLY A 238 -1.51 -25.88 -7.54
C GLY A 238 -1.89 -25.13 -6.27
N SER A 239 -3.07 -25.46 -5.76
CA SER A 239 -3.44 -25.18 -4.37
C SER A 239 -2.32 -25.65 -3.42
N LEU A 240 -1.69 -24.73 -2.67
CA LEU A 240 -0.62 -25.05 -1.71
C LEU A 240 -1.15 -25.91 -0.55
N LEU A 241 -2.44 -25.76 -0.25
CA LEU A 241 -3.18 -26.52 0.75
C LEU A 241 -4.34 -27.28 0.11
N LYS A 242 -4.82 -28.36 0.72
CA LYS A 242 -6.05 -29.07 0.31
C LYS A 242 -6.89 -29.35 1.54
N GLY A 243 -8.20 -29.49 1.37
CA GLY A 243 -9.13 -29.82 2.47
C GLY A 243 -9.95 -28.63 2.94
N ASP A 244 -10.38 -28.66 4.20
CA ASP A 244 -11.19 -27.60 4.80
C ASP A 244 -10.35 -26.34 5.05
N MET A 245 -10.76 -25.25 4.41
CA MET A 245 -10.14 -23.94 4.51
C MET A 245 -10.11 -23.40 5.95
N TYR A 246 -11.01 -23.87 6.83
CA TYR A 246 -11.12 -23.42 8.20
C TYR A 246 -10.56 -24.40 9.23
N ALA A 247 -9.88 -25.46 8.78
CA ALA A 247 -9.24 -26.40 9.67
C ALA A 247 -8.16 -25.72 10.55
N PRO A 248 -7.91 -26.21 11.78
CA PRO A 248 -6.95 -25.59 12.71
C PRO A 248 -5.53 -25.42 12.13
N GLU A 249 -5.07 -26.38 11.33
CA GLU A 249 -3.77 -26.34 10.66
C GLU A 249 -3.70 -25.25 9.59
N VAL A 250 -4.77 -25.07 8.81
CA VAL A 250 -4.88 -24.01 7.80
C VAL A 250 -4.93 -22.64 8.47
N THR A 251 -5.67 -22.54 9.57
CA THR A 251 -5.72 -21.33 10.40
C THR A 251 -4.32 -20.95 10.87
N LYS A 252 -3.54 -21.91 11.39
CA LYS A 252 -2.15 -21.68 11.81
C LYS A 252 -1.27 -21.17 10.66
N VAL A 253 -1.34 -21.79 9.48
CA VAL A 253 -0.57 -21.35 8.30
C VAL A 253 -1.00 -19.95 7.84
N THR A 254 -2.30 -19.66 7.87
CA THR A 254 -2.83 -18.33 7.51
C THR A 254 -2.30 -17.25 8.44
N TYR A 255 -2.34 -17.46 9.77
CA TYR A 255 -1.82 -16.47 10.73
C TYR A 255 -0.30 -16.31 10.65
N GLN A 256 0.44 -17.39 10.36
CA GLN A 256 1.87 -17.27 10.09
C GLN A 256 2.14 -16.42 8.84
N ARG A 257 1.41 -16.65 7.75
CA ARG A 257 1.50 -15.83 6.53
C ARG A 257 1.19 -14.35 6.81
N LEU A 258 0.14 -14.05 7.57
CA LEU A 258 -0.19 -12.67 7.97
C LEU A 258 0.92 -12.03 8.79
N LEU A 259 1.54 -12.78 9.71
CA LEU A 259 2.68 -12.29 10.49
C LEU A 259 3.89 -12.00 9.60
N ASP A 260 4.22 -12.89 8.67
CA ASP A 260 5.36 -12.72 7.76
C ASP A 260 5.17 -11.50 6.85
N LEU A 261 3.96 -11.31 6.32
CA LEU A 261 3.59 -10.11 5.58
C LEU A 261 3.70 -8.85 6.44
N THR A 262 3.17 -8.91 7.67
CA THR A 262 3.21 -7.78 8.60
C THR A 262 4.67 -7.37 8.87
N LYS A 263 5.58 -8.31 9.11
CA LYS A 263 7.00 -8.02 9.31
C LYS A 263 7.62 -7.33 8.09
N SER A 264 7.44 -7.89 6.90
CA SER A 264 7.96 -7.30 5.65
C SER A 264 7.44 -5.88 5.44
N ILE A 265 6.14 -5.65 5.61
CA ILE A 265 5.50 -4.34 5.41
C ILE A 265 6.04 -3.30 6.42
N ILE A 266 6.24 -3.71 7.67
CA ILE A 266 6.83 -2.85 8.71
C ILE A 266 8.30 -2.54 8.40
N GLU A 267 9.07 -3.53 7.93
CA GLU A 267 10.47 -3.34 7.49
C GLU A 267 10.58 -2.39 6.29
N ASP A 268 9.60 -2.43 5.38
CA ASP A 268 9.46 -1.49 4.26
C ASP A 268 8.99 -0.08 4.71
N GLY A 269 8.69 0.09 5.99
CA GLY A 269 8.34 1.38 6.59
C GLY A 269 6.87 1.78 6.49
N TYR A 270 5.97 0.83 6.21
CA TYR A 270 4.53 1.10 6.11
C TYR A 270 3.77 0.59 7.34
N SER A 271 2.79 1.36 7.81
CA SER A 271 1.82 0.86 8.78
C SER A 271 0.92 -0.19 8.13
N VAL A 272 0.44 -1.15 8.92
CA VAL A 272 -0.35 -2.28 8.43
C VAL A 272 -1.61 -2.48 9.26
N ILE A 273 -2.73 -2.69 8.58
CA ILE A 273 -4.00 -3.15 9.17
C ILE A 273 -4.13 -4.65 8.88
N VAL A 274 -4.15 -5.45 9.94
CA VAL A 274 -4.33 -6.90 9.87
C VAL A 274 -5.79 -7.24 10.16
N ASP A 275 -6.56 -7.49 9.09
CA ASP A 275 -7.96 -7.88 9.15
C ASP A 275 -8.11 -9.40 9.29
N ALA A 276 -8.00 -9.84 10.54
CA ALA A 276 -8.34 -11.18 11.00
C ALA A 276 -9.26 -11.07 12.23
N THR A 277 -9.70 -12.20 12.77
CA THR A 277 -10.60 -12.20 13.94
C THR A 277 -9.84 -12.13 15.27
N PHE A 278 -8.61 -12.66 15.32
CA PHE A 278 -7.72 -12.65 16.48
C PHE A 278 -8.37 -13.16 17.79
N LEU A 279 -9.18 -14.20 17.68
CA LEU A 279 -10.03 -14.69 18.77
C LEU A 279 -9.24 -15.40 19.86
N GLN A 280 -8.15 -16.07 19.51
CA GLN A 280 -7.35 -16.85 20.45
C GLN A 280 -6.10 -16.06 20.88
N LEU A 281 -5.76 -16.13 22.16
CA LEU A 281 -4.58 -15.45 22.71
C LEU A 281 -3.30 -15.86 22.00
N LYS A 282 -3.18 -17.14 21.61
CA LYS A 282 -2.01 -17.64 20.87
C LYS A 282 -1.78 -16.90 19.55
N GLU A 283 -2.86 -16.54 18.84
CA GLU A 283 -2.80 -15.82 17.57
C GLU A 283 -2.32 -14.38 17.80
N ARG A 284 -2.81 -13.75 18.88
CA ARG A 284 -2.39 -12.39 19.26
C ARG A 284 -0.94 -12.36 19.75
N GLN A 285 -0.54 -13.32 20.58
CA GLN A 285 0.81 -13.42 21.14
C GLN A 285 1.89 -13.55 20.06
N MET A 286 1.60 -14.20 18.94
CA MET A 286 2.53 -14.28 17.81
C MET A 286 2.94 -12.89 17.30
N PHE A 287 1.99 -11.95 17.24
CA PHE A 287 2.26 -10.57 16.82
C PHE A 287 2.97 -9.80 17.94
N TYR A 288 2.53 -9.96 19.19
CA TYR A 288 3.18 -9.29 20.33
C TYR A 288 4.67 -9.66 20.42
N GLN A 289 4.98 -10.95 20.37
CA GLN A 289 6.36 -11.45 20.45
C GLN A 289 7.23 -11.00 19.28
N ALA A 290 6.64 -10.83 18.09
CA ALA A 290 7.37 -10.38 16.92
C ALA A 290 7.85 -8.93 17.02
N PHE A 291 7.14 -8.08 17.78
CA PHE A 291 7.44 -6.65 17.90
C PHE A 291 7.81 -6.21 19.32
N ASP A 292 7.87 -7.13 20.31
CA ASP A 292 8.18 -6.85 21.73
C ASP A 292 9.52 -6.13 21.94
N LYS A 293 10.49 -6.35 21.05
CA LYS A 293 11.83 -5.73 21.10
C LYS A 293 11.99 -4.58 20.09
N THR A 294 10.90 -4.07 19.55
CA THR A 294 10.89 -2.99 18.56
C THR A 294 10.09 -1.81 19.09
N ASP A 295 10.38 -0.61 18.58
CA ASP A 295 9.59 0.59 18.89
C ASP A 295 8.29 0.67 18.06
N VAL A 296 7.85 -0.44 17.45
CA VAL A 296 6.67 -0.50 16.58
C VAL A 296 5.41 -0.66 17.44
N PRO A 297 4.51 0.33 17.48
CA PRO A 297 3.30 0.23 18.29
C PRO A 297 2.35 -0.83 17.74
N ILE A 298 1.82 -1.67 18.63
CA ILE A 298 0.69 -2.56 18.33
C ILE A 298 -0.59 -1.98 18.93
N ILE A 299 -1.61 -1.84 18.08
CA ILE A 299 -2.92 -1.33 18.46
C ILE A 299 -3.99 -2.36 18.08
N ILE A 300 -4.84 -2.73 19.02
CA ILE A 300 -5.99 -3.57 18.79
C ILE A 300 -7.24 -2.71 18.69
N LEU A 301 -7.97 -2.86 17.59
CA LEU A 301 -9.32 -2.33 17.43
C LEU A 301 -10.32 -3.43 17.78
N ASP A 302 -10.88 -3.37 18.99
CA ASP A 302 -11.84 -4.37 19.49
C ASP A 302 -13.26 -3.97 19.12
N LEU A 303 -13.84 -4.61 18.10
CA LEU A 303 -15.20 -4.34 17.64
C LEU A 303 -16.21 -5.16 18.44
N GLN A 304 -16.97 -4.48 19.28
CA GLN A 304 -17.99 -5.04 20.15
C GLN A 304 -19.37 -4.91 19.50
N VAL A 305 -20.05 -6.04 19.31
CA VAL A 305 -21.40 -6.12 18.73
C VAL A 305 -22.20 -7.13 19.54
N GLU A 306 -23.49 -6.86 19.74
CA GLU A 306 -24.38 -7.79 20.43
C GLU A 306 -24.56 -9.10 19.65
N ASN A 307 -24.65 -10.22 20.37
CA ASN A 307 -24.70 -11.56 19.76
C ASN A 307 -25.86 -11.77 18.80
N ASN A 308 -27.02 -11.15 19.08
CA ASN A 308 -28.18 -11.25 18.20
C ASN A 308 -27.95 -10.49 16.90
N GLU A 309 -27.37 -9.29 16.99
CA GLU A 309 -27.05 -8.47 15.82
C GLU A 309 -25.95 -9.12 14.96
N LEU A 310 -24.93 -9.75 15.56
CA LEU A 310 -23.91 -10.52 14.82
C LEU A 310 -24.54 -11.61 13.94
N ARG A 311 -25.48 -12.39 14.51
CA ARG A 311 -26.17 -13.46 13.78
C ARG A 311 -26.99 -12.90 12.62
N GLU A 312 -27.77 -11.85 12.86
CA GLU A 312 -28.56 -11.20 11.81
C GLU A 312 -27.68 -10.67 10.67
N ARG A 313 -26.55 -10.02 11.00
CA ARG A 313 -25.60 -9.49 10.01
C ARG A 313 -24.97 -10.61 9.17
N VAL A 314 -24.60 -11.74 9.78
CA VAL A 314 -24.04 -12.89 9.06
C VAL A 314 -25.07 -13.54 8.14
N ILE A 315 -26.32 -13.69 8.60
CA ILE A 315 -27.42 -14.22 7.76
C ILE A 315 -27.69 -13.32 6.56
N LYS A 316 -27.82 -12.01 6.78
CA LYS A 316 -28.05 -11.03 5.69
C LYS A 316 -26.93 -11.08 4.65
N ARG A 317 -25.66 -11.20 5.07
CA ARG A 317 -24.49 -11.27 4.16
C ARG A 317 -24.36 -12.59 3.42
N SER A 318 -24.76 -13.71 4.01
CA SER A 318 -24.72 -15.02 3.34
C SER A 318 -25.67 -15.08 2.13
N ASN A 319 -26.67 -14.19 2.09
CA ASN A 319 -27.62 -14.06 0.99
C ASN A 319 -27.17 -13.07 -0.10
N ASP A 320 -26.01 -12.40 0.07
CA ASP A 320 -25.46 -11.45 -0.91
C ASP A 320 -24.46 -12.15 -1.84
N GLN A 321 -24.75 -12.14 -3.15
CA GLN A 321 -23.95 -12.82 -4.18
C GLN A 321 -22.57 -12.20 -4.41
N ASN A 322 -22.33 -10.96 -3.96
CA ASN A 322 -21.05 -10.26 -4.14
C ASN A 322 -20.11 -10.37 -2.91
N ASN A 323 -20.44 -11.20 -1.93
CA ASN A 323 -19.68 -11.31 -0.69
C ASN A 323 -18.39 -12.14 -0.86
N ILE A 324 -17.26 -11.58 -0.43
CA ILE A 324 -15.94 -12.22 -0.46
C ILE A 324 -15.63 -12.95 0.87
N SER A 325 -16.37 -12.68 1.95
CA SER A 325 -16.18 -13.32 3.27
C SER A 325 -16.88 -14.67 3.34
N ASP A 326 -16.14 -15.75 3.63
CA ASP A 326 -16.71 -17.11 3.71
C ASP A 326 -17.32 -17.47 5.08
N ALA A 327 -17.44 -16.51 6.00
CA ALA A 327 -18.06 -16.76 7.31
C ALA A 327 -19.58 -16.91 7.23
N ASP A 328 -20.07 -18.15 7.38
CA ASP A 328 -21.48 -18.46 7.56
C ASP A 328 -21.87 -18.55 9.05
N VAL A 329 -23.13 -18.94 9.33
CA VAL A 329 -23.64 -19.10 10.71
C VAL A 329 -22.89 -20.21 11.47
N SER A 330 -22.36 -21.23 10.79
CA SER A 330 -21.61 -22.31 11.41
C SER A 330 -20.23 -21.85 11.87
N VAL A 331 -19.54 -21.06 11.03
CA VAL A 331 -18.27 -20.40 11.36
C VAL A 331 -18.46 -19.46 12.55
N LEU A 332 -19.52 -18.65 12.56
CA LEU A 332 -19.80 -17.76 13.69
C LEU A 332 -20.01 -18.54 15.01
N LYS A 333 -20.73 -19.67 14.98
CA LYS A 333 -20.91 -20.53 16.17
C LYS A 333 -19.59 -21.10 16.67
N GLN A 334 -18.72 -21.57 15.78
CA GLN A 334 -17.39 -22.05 16.17
C GLN A 334 -16.55 -20.93 16.79
N GLN A 335 -16.62 -19.73 16.21
CA GLN A 335 -15.90 -18.57 16.70
C GLN A 335 -16.30 -18.19 18.14
N PHE A 336 -17.59 -18.27 18.48
CA PHE A 336 -18.05 -18.07 19.87
C PHE A 336 -17.39 -19.04 20.86
N HIS A 337 -17.19 -20.30 20.48
CA HIS A 337 -16.52 -21.28 21.35
C HIS A 337 -15.01 -21.05 21.47
N SER A 338 -14.39 -20.43 20.47
CA SER A 338 -12.95 -20.17 20.44
C SER A 338 -12.53 -18.80 20.99
N LEU A 339 -13.49 -17.93 21.32
CA LEU A 339 -13.21 -16.57 21.75
C LEU A 339 -12.56 -16.57 23.13
N GLU A 340 -11.31 -16.13 23.17
CA GLU A 340 -10.58 -15.82 24.40
C GLU A 340 -10.56 -14.30 24.58
N PRO A 341 -11.29 -13.75 25.59
CA PRO A 341 -11.40 -12.32 25.80
C PRO A 341 -10.05 -11.62 25.90
N LEU A 342 -10.00 -10.38 25.43
CA LEU A 342 -8.87 -9.49 25.68
C LEU A 342 -8.71 -9.27 27.18
N LYS A 343 -7.47 -9.34 27.67
CA LYS A 343 -7.15 -9.16 29.10
C LYS A 343 -6.30 -7.91 29.29
N ASP A 344 -6.46 -7.24 30.42
CA ASP A 344 -5.65 -6.05 30.79
C ASP A 344 -4.14 -6.36 30.92
N THR A 345 -3.77 -7.64 31.02
CA THR A 345 -2.38 -8.10 31.02
C THR A 345 -1.72 -8.05 29.64
N GLU A 346 -2.50 -7.91 28.57
CA GLU A 346 -1.98 -7.72 27.22
C GLU A 346 -1.39 -6.31 27.13
N LYS A 347 -0.07 -6.21 27.10
CA LYS A 347 0.69 -4.94 27.12
C LYS A 347 0.67 -4.20 25.77
N VAL A 348 -0.52 -4.02 25.20
CA VAL A 348 -0.75 -3.33 23.93
C VAL A 348 -1.87 -2.31 24.09
N THR A 349 -1.96 -1.34 23.18
CA THR A 349 -3.07 -0.38 23.22
C THR A 349 -4.33 -1.04 22.67
N ILE A 350 -5.39 -1.11 23.47
CA ILE A 350 -6.70 -1.64 23.05
C ILE A 350 -7.70 -0.48 22.94
N LEU A 351 -8.30 -0.33 21.76
CA LEU A 351 -9.37 0.62 21.49
C LEU A 351 -10.68 -0.15 21.32
N HIS A 352 -11.54 -0.09 22.34
CA HIS A 352 -12.88 -0.66 22.26
C HIS A 352 -13.80 0.21 21.39
N ILE A 353 -14.45 -0.43 20.42
CA ILE A 353 -15.31 0.21 19.43
C ILE A 353 -16.69 -0.44 19.52
N ASN A 354 -17.68 0.34 19.94
CA ASN A 354 -19.08 -0.10 19.86
C ASN A 354 -19.52 -0.09 18.39
N ALA A 355 -19.69 -1.27 17.82
CA ALA A 355 -20.06 -1.47 16.42
C ALA A 355 -21.56 -1.76 16.23
N ASN A 356 -22.38 -1.57 17.27
CA ASN A 356 -23.85 -1.50 17.16
C ASN A 356 -24.30 -0.11 16.65
N THR A 357 -23.44 0.91 16.71
CA THR A 357 -23.69 2.26 16.20
C THR A 357 -22.98 2.50 14.86
N ILE A 358 -23.34 3.60 14.17
CA ILE A 358 -22.60 4.05 12.98
C ILE A 358 -21.13 4.29 13.37
N LEU A 359 -20.24 3.58 12.68
CA LEU A 359 -18.80 3.70 12.87
C LEU A 359 -18.29 4.98 12.19
N ASP A 360 -17.92 5.99 12.98
CA ASP A 360 -17.21 7.16 12.46
C ASP A 360 -15.71 6.85 12.35
N SER A 361 -15.28 6.54 11.12
CA SER A 361 -13.89 6.21 10.83
C SER A 361 -12.93 7.36 11.11
N LYS A 362 -13.36 8.62 11.06
CA LYS A 362 -12.51 9.79 11.39
C LYS A 362 -12.24 9.86 12.89
N VAL A 363 -13.23 9.58 13.72
CA VAL A 363 -13.05 9.51 15.18
C VAL A 363 -12.09 8.36 15.55
N ILE A 364 -12.26 7.20 14.91
CA ILE A 364 -11.40 6.04 15.16
C ILE A 364 -9.98 6.31 14.68
N GLU A 365 -9.81 6.89 13.48
CA GLU A 365 -8.52 7.33 12.95
C GLU A 365 -7.77 8.22 13.95
N ASN A 366 -8.44 9.24 14.50
CA ASN A 366 -7.84 10.15 15.47
C ASN A 366 -7.38 9.42 16.74
N LYS A 367 -8.16 8.45 17.24
CA LYS A 367 -7.77 7.63 18.40
C LYS A 367 -6.55 6.76 18.10
N VAL A 368 -6.50 6.15 16.91
CA VAL A 368 -5.35 5.36 16.45
C VAL A 368 -4.11 6.23 16.37
N ARG A 369 -4.17 7.37 15.67
CA ARG A 369 -3.04 8.30 15.54
C ARG A 369 -2.53 8.80 16.90
N LYS A 370 -3.44 9.12 17.82
CA LYS A 370 -3.06 9.51 19.19
C LYS A 370 -2.31 8.39 19.91
N SER A 371 -2.77 7.15 19.76
CA SER A 371 -2.16 5.97 20.39
C SER A 371 -0.76 5.68 19.85
N ILE A 372 -0.56 5.82 18.54
CA ILE A 372 0.78 5.70 17.91
C ILE A 372 1.74 6.74 18.50
N ASN A 373 1.27 7.98 18.69
CA ASN A 373 2.11 9.07 19.19
C ASN A 373 2.42 8.99 20.69
N THR A 374 1.54 8.40 21.52
CA THR A 374 1.77 8.24 22.98
C THR A 374 2.62 7.02 23.35
N THR A 375 2.93 6.15 22.39
CA THR A 375 3.75 4.93 22.62
C THR A 375 5.25 5.20 22.40
N ASN A 376 5.63 6.45 22.08
CA ASN A 376 7.01 6.95 22.13
C ASN A 376 7.21 7.78 23.41
#